data_AF-A0A174S8G5-F1
#
_entry.id   AF-A0A174S8G5-F1
#
_cell.length_a   1.000
_cell.length_b   1.000
_cell.length_c   1.000
_cell.angle_alpha   90.00
_cell.angle_beta   90.00
_cell.angle_gamma   90.00
#
_symmetry.space_group_name_H-M   'P 1'
#
loop_
_entity.id
_entity.type
_entity.pdbx_description
1 polymer ?
#
loop_
_entity_poly.entity_id
_entity_poly.type
_entity_poly.pdbx_seq_one_letter_code
_entity_poly.pdbx_strand_id
1 'polypeptide(L)'
;MENETYMKRLKDRLQIEFKKQDRSGVYGFTQRSMAYNSNRIEGSTLTEKQTASMFETGTLYADDPDMIFRTKDIEEMNGHFKMFNYVMKCMKDPLSEDIIKNMHKNLKEGVFEDRANGYAIGEWKKRANRVSDIQTALPQEVPEKIHQLLEKYHNTEKITLYDIAKFYAQFENIHPFQDGNG
;
A
#
# COMPACT_ATOMS: atom_id res chain seq x y z
N MET A 1 22.05 -22.41 -2.96
CA MET A 1 21.15 -23.37 -3.63
C MET A 1 19.87 -23.69 -2.83
N GLU A 2 19.93 -24.06 -1.54
CA GLU A 2 18.69 -24.34 -0.76
C GLU A 2 17.78 -23.10 -0.60
N ASN A 3 18.36 -21.94 -0.26
CA ASN A 3 17.60 -20.69 -0.11
C ASN A 3 16.95 -20.22 -1.42
N GLU A 4 17.62 -20.36 -2.57
CA GLU A 4 17.05 -20.00 -3.88
C GLU A 4 15.88 -20.91 -4.25
N THR A 5 16.00 -22.21 -3.95
CA THR A 5 14.94 -23.19 -4.18
C THR A 5 13.73 -22.91 -3.29
N TYR A 6 13.95 -22.55 -2.02
CA TYR A 6 12.90 -22.17 -1.08
C TYR A 6 12.18 -20.89 -1.52
N MET A 7 12.93 -19.83 -1.85
CA MET A 7 12.35 -18.56 -2.32
C MET A 7 11.55 -18.73 -3.60
N LYS A 8 12.01 -19.56 -4.53
CA LYS A 8 11.25 -19.89 -5.74
C LYS A 8 9.91 -20.56 -5.39
N ARG A 9 9.93 -21.58 -4.54
CA ARG A 9 8.71 -22.29 -4.08
C ARG A 9 7.72 -21.34 -3.39
N LEU A 10 8.20 -20.42 -2.55
CA LEU A 10 7.35 -19.42 -1.91
C LEU A 10 6.67 -18.50 -2.93
N LYS A 11 7.42 -17.97 -3.89
CA LYS A 11 6.87 -17.12 -4.96
C LYS A 11 5.84 -17.87 -5.80
N ASP A 12 6.14 -19.11 -6.18
CA ASP A 12 5.22 -19.95 -6.95
C ASP A 12 3.93 -20.24 -6.15
N ARG A 13 4.06 -20.55 -4.85
CA ARG A 13 2.92 -20.80 -3.98
C ARG A 13 2.04 -19.56 -3.82
N LEU A 14 2.65 -18.40 -3.57
CA LEU A 14 1.94 -17.11 -3.49
C LEU A 14 1.11 -16.83 -4.75
N GLN A 15 1.69 -17.08 -5.93
CA GLN A 15 1.00 -16.89 -7.21
C GLN A 15 -0.11 -17.91 -7.47
N ILE A 16 0.09 -19.17 -7.09
CA ILE A 16 -0.95 -20.21 -7.19
C ILE A 16 -2.15 -19.87 -6.31
N GLU A 17 -1.90 -19.48 -5.06
CA GLU A 17 -2.94 -19.13 -4.10
C GLU A 17 -3.69 -17.88 -4.53
N PHE A 18 -2.99 -16.84 -4.99
CA PHE A 18 -3.62 -15.64 -5.55
C PHE A 18 -4.54 -15.97 -6.74
N LYS A 19 -4.08 -16.79 -7.69
CA LYS A 19 -4.91 -17.19 -8.85
C LYS A 19 -6.16 -17.97 -8.46
N LYS A 20 -6.08 -18.78 -7.40
CA LYS A 20 -7.20 -19.56 -6.88
C LYS A 20 -8.05 -18.79 -5.86
N GLN A 21 -7.63 -17.58 -5.49
CA GLN A 21 -8.18 -16.83 -4.36
C GLN A 21 -8.18 -17.67 -3.06
N ASP A 22 -7.16 -18.52 -2.91
CA ASP A 22 -6.97 -19.37 -1.72
C ASP A 22 -6.38 -18.53 -0.58
N ARG A 23 -7.25 -18.11 0.34
CA ARG A 23 -6.90 -17.25 1.48
C ARG A 23 -6.29 -18.02 2.66
N SER A 24 -6.13 -19.33 2.57
CA SER A 24 -5.66 -20.16 3.70
C SER A 24 -4.13 -20.19 3.86
N GLY A 25 -3.38 -19.82 2.82
CA GLY A 25 -1.93 -19.93 2.79
C GLY A 25 -1.17 -18.60 2.88
N VAL A 26 0.03 -18.59 2.29
CA VAL A 26 0.96 -17.44 2.32
C VAL A 26 0.34 -16.17 1.71
N TYR A 27 -0.51 -16.29 0.68
CA TYR A 27 -1.23 -15.16 0.10
C TYR A 27 -2.17 -14.49 1.11
N GLY A 28 -3.02 -15.27 1.77
CA GLY A 28 -3.96 -14.75 2.76
C GLY A 28 -3.27 -14.26 4.04
N PHE A 29 -2.25 -14.98 4.51
CA PHE A 29 -1.44 -14.54 5.65
C PHE A 29 -0.76 -13.20 5.38
N THR A 30 -0.04 -13.09 4.25
CA THR A 30 0.70 -11.87 3.88
C THR A 30 -0.24 -10.68 3.76
N GLN A 31 -1.38 -10.85 3.07
CA GLN A 31 -2.33 -9.77 2.85
C GLN A 31 -2.96 -9.27 4.16
N ARG A 32 -3.37 -10.16 5.07
CA ARG A 32 -3.90 -9.77 6.38
C ARG A 32 -2.85 -9.09 7.26
N SER A 33 -1.65 -9.68 7.32
CA SER A 33 -0.57 -9.16 8.15
C SER A 33 -0.12 -7.77 7.69
N MET A 34 0.05 -7.57 6.38
CA MET A 34 0.39 -6.26 5.82
C MET A 34 -0.72 -5.24 6.04
N ALA A 35 -1.99 -5.60 5.76
CA ALA A 35 -3.12 -4.69 5.93
C ALA A 35 -3.27 -4.21 7.39
N TYR A 36 -3.13 -5.13 8.35
CA TYR A 36 -3.17 -4.79 9.77
C TYR A 36 -2.02 -3.84 10.16
N ASN A 37 -0.77 -4.20 9.85
CA ASN A 37 0.39 -3.44 10.31
C ASN A 37 0.50 -2.07 9.62
N SER A 38 0.28 -2.00 8.31
CA SER A 38 0.35 -0.74 7.54
C SER A 38 -0.73 0.23 8.02
N ASN A 39 -2.00 -0.19 8.05
CA ASN A 39 -3.09 0.69 8.49
C ASN A 39 -2.95 1.07 9.97
N ARG A 40 -2.39 0.20 10.82
CA ARG A 40 -2.15 0.51 12.25
C ARG A 40 -1.10 1.62 12.43
N ILE A 41 -0.05 1.64 11.61
CA ILE A 41 0.97 2.71 11.65
C ILE A 41 0.34 4.06 11.28
N GLU A 42 -0.59 4.06 10.32
CA GLU A 42 -1.39 5.23 9.91
C GLU A 42 -2.54 5.58 10.89
N GLY A 43 -2.62 4.86 12.02
CA GLY A 43 -3.52 5.18 13.12
C GLY A 43 -4.86 4.46 13.09
N SER A 44 -5.05 3.42 12.27
CA SER A 44 -6.27 2.60 12.28
C SER A 44 -6.49 1.91 13.63
N THR A 45 -7.74 1.89 14.09
CA THR A 45 -8.10 1.27 15.37
C THR A 45 -8.53 -0.20 15.25
N LEU A 46 -8.64 -0.73 14.03
CA LEU A 46 -9.08 -2.12 13.80
C LEU A 46 -8.06 -3.12 14.36
N THR A 47 -8.54 -4.12 15.09
CA THR A 47 -7.70 -5.20 15.63
C THR A 47 -7.26 -6.17 14.53
N GLU A 48 -6.25 -7.00 14.81
CA GLU A 48 -5.79 -8.03 13.88
C GLU A 48 -6.91 -9.03 13.57
N LYS A 49 -7.68 -9.43 14.59
CA LYS A 49 -8.82 -10.35 14.44
C LYS A 49 -9.96 -9.70 13.63
N GLN A 50 -10.20 -8.39 13.79
CA GLN A 50 -11.19 -7.66 12.99
C GLN A 50 -10.75 -7.55 11.53
N THR A 51 -9.48 -7.23 11.31
CA THR A 51 -8.85 -7.22 9.97
C THR A 51 -8.98 -8.58 9.29
N ALA A 52 -8.69 -9.66 10.01
CA ALA A 52 -8.85 -11.03 9.51
C ALA A 52 -10.30 -11.35 9.13
N SER A 53 -11.26 -11.02 10.00
CA SER A 53 -12.69 -11.24 9.73
C SER A 53 -13.18 -10.44 8.52
N MET A 54 -12.76 -9.19 8.39
CA MET A 54 -13.07 -8.38 7.20
C MET A 54 -12.51 -9.03 5.93
N PHE A 55 -11.27 -9.51 5.97
CA PHE A 55 -10.65 -10.18 4.82
C PHE A 55 -11.34 -11.51 4.46
N GLU A 56 -11.75 -12.29 5.45
CA GLU A 56 -12.27 -13.65 5.24
C GLU A 56 -13.75 -13.65 4.87
N THR A 57 -14.58 -12.94 5.63
CA THR A 57 -16.04 -13.00 5.53
C THR A 57 -16.69 -11.66 5.21
N GLY A 58 -15.92 -10.56 5.22
CA GLY A 58 -16.48 -9.21 5.11
C GLY A 58 -17.23 -8.77 6.37
N THR A 59 -17.11 -9.52 7.47
CA THR A 59 -17.78 -9.21 8.74
C THR A 59 -16.88 -8.38 9.64
N LEU A 60 -17.44 -7.35 10.24
CA LEU A 60 -16.83 -6.59 11.33
C LEU A 60 -17.67 -6.82 12.58
N TYR A 61 -17.05 -7.33 13.63
CA TYR A 61 -17.70 -7.54 14.92
C TYR A 61 -17.19 -6.51 15.94
N ALA A 62 -18.08 -6.05 16.79
CA ALA A 62 -17.74 -5.24 17.95
C ALA A 62 -17.29 -6.16 19.08
N ASP A 63 -16.06 -5.99 19.56
CA ASP A 63 -15.58 -6.67 20.78
C ASP A 63 -16.08 -5.96 22.05
N ASP A 64 -16.47 -4.70 21.93
CA ASP A 64 -16.96 -3.83 22.99
C ASP A 64 -18.21 -3.07 22.49
N PRO A 65 -19.34 -3.08 23.21
CA PRO A 65 -20.54 -2.33 22.86
C PRO A 65 -20.31 -0.82 22.63
N ASP A 66 -19.31 -0.24 23.29
CA ASP A 66 -18.97 1.18 23.19
C ASP A 66 -17.90 1.45 22.10
N MET A 67 -17.48 0.42 21.36
CA MET A 67 -16.49 0.55 20.29
C MET A 67 -17.02 1.42 19.15
N ILE A 68 -16.31 2.52 18.88
CA ILE A 68 -16.58 3.39 17.75
C ILE A 68 -15.64 3.01 16.60
N PHE A 69 -16.23 2.56 15.50
CA PHE A 69 -15.51 2.34 14.25
C PHE A 69 -15.47 3.62 13.43
N ARG A 70 -14.29 4.04 13.01
CA ARG A 70 -14.16 5.07 11.98
C ARG A 70 -14.46 4.44 10.62
N THR A 71 -15.38 5.02 9.87
CA THR A 71 -15.69 4.55 8.51
C THR A 71 -14.45 4.54 7.62
N LYS A 72 -13.58 5.55 7.77
CA LYS A 72 -12.29 5.64 7.08
C LYS A 72 -11.42 4.39 7.29
N ASP A 73 -11.35 3.85 8.52
CA ASP A 73 -10.55 2.65 8.79
C ASP A 73 -11.03 1.43 8.00
N ILE A 74 -12.35 1.27 7.88
CA ILE A 74 -12.98 0.19 7.13
C ILE A 74 -12.75 0.36 5.63
N GLU A 75 -12.91 1.59 5.13
CA GLU A 75 -12.70 1.95 3.73
C GLU A 75 -11.24 1.74 3.31
N GLU A 76 -10.28 2.19 4.12
CA GLU A 76 -8.84 2.02 3.88
C GLU A 76 -8.41 0.56 4.01
N MET A 77 -9.02 -0.22 4.91
CA MET A 77 -8.75 -1.66 5.01
C MET A 77 -9.17 -2.39 3.72
N ASN A 78 -10.37 -2.09 3.21
CA ASN A 78 -10.83 -2.62 1.93
C ASN A 78 -9.95 -2.13 0.77
N GLY A 79 -9.54 -0.86 0.80
CA GLY A 79 -8.59 -0.28 -0.14
C GLY A 79 -7.25 -1.02 -0.15
N HIS A 80 -6.70 -1.35 1.02
CA HIS A 80 -5.46 -2.10 1.12
C HIS A 80 -5.58 -3.49 0.48
N PHE A 81 -6.66 -4.24 0.73
CA PHE A 81 -6.89 -5.52 0.05
C PHE A 81 -6.97 -5.38 -1.47
N LYS A 82 -7.63 -4.32 -1.94
CA LYS A 82 -7.74 -4.02 -3.37
C LYS A 82 -6.38 -3.68 -3.98
N MET A 83 -5.59 -2.83 -3.31
CA MET A 83 -4.24 -2.43 -3.71
C MET A 83 -3.29 -3.63 -3.73
N PHE A 84 -3.31 -4.49 -2.71
CA PHE A 84 -2.49 -5.69 -2.67
C PHE A 84 -2.77 -6.62 -3.86
N ASN A 85 -4.05 -6.80 -4.21
CA ASN A 85 -4.45 -7.56 -5.41
C ASN A 85 -3.99 -6.92 -6.71
N TYR A 86 -3.92 -5.58 -6.77
CA TYR A 86 -3.33 -4.89 -7.91
C TYR A 86 -1.83 -5.17 -8.01
N VAL A 87 -1.08 -5.05 -6.90
CA VAL A 87 0.35 -5.38 -6.83
C VAL A 87 0.62 -6.82 -7.28
N MET A 88 -0.20 -7.78 -6.86
CA MET A 88 -0.09 -9.18 -7.29
C MET A 88 -0.20 -9.35 -8.82
N LYS A 89 -0.97 -8.50 -9.51
CA LYS A 89 -1.16 -8.54 -10.96
C LYS A 89 0.02 -7.94 -11.73
N CYS A 90 0.66 -6.90 -11.21
CA CYS A 90 1.77 -6.20 -11.85
C CYS A 90 3.15 -6.49 -11.26
N MET A 91 3.27 -7.51 -10.39
CA MET A 91 4.52 -7.84 -9.67
C MET A 91 5.74 -8.11 -10.57
N LYS A 92 5.50 -8.45 -11.85
CA LYS A 92 6.57 -8.72 -12.83
C LYS A 92 6.90 -7.50 -13.71
N ASP A 93 6.09 -6.46 -13.63
CA ASP A 93 6.25 -5.27 -14.46
C ASP A 93 7.28 -4.34 -13.79
N PRO A 94 8.11 -3.62 -14.57
CA PRO A 94 8.98 -2.58 -14.02
C PRO A 94 8.16 -1.52 -13.29
N LEU A 95 8.63 -1.08 -12.12
CA LEU A 95 7.93 -0.05 -11.33
C LEU A 95 7.81 1.24 -12.15
N SER A 96 6.59 1.76 -12.27
CA SER A 96 6.33 2.97 -13.05
C SER A 96 5.46 3.95 -12.28
N GLU A 97 5.42 5.20 -12.74
CA GLU A 97 4.49 6.20 -12.22
C GLU A 97 3.04 5.71 -12.28
N ASP A 98 2.65 5.06 -13.37
CA ASP A 98 1.31 4.50 -13.55
C ASP A 98 1.01 3.39 -12.54
N ILE A 99 1.97 2.51 -12.24
CA ILE A 99 1.82 1.48 -11.21
C ILE A 99 1.64 2.14 -9.84
N ILE A 100 2.47 3.11 -9.49
CA ILE A 100 2.40 3.83 -8.21
C ILE A 100 1.05 4.55 -8.07
N LYS A 101 0.61 5.27 -9.10
CA LYS A 101 -0.69 5.94 -9.14
C LYS A 101 -1.84 4.96 -9.01
N ASN A 102 -1.79 3.82 -9.69
CA ASN A 102 -2.83 2.81 -9.58
C ASN A 102 -2.83 2.08 -8.23
N MET A 103 -1.67 1.88 -7.59
CA MET A 103 -1.61 1.39 -6.20
C MET A 103 -2.37 2.35 -5.28
N HIS A 104 -2.03 3.65 -5.33
CA HIS A 104 -2.73 4.67 -4.55
C HIS A 104 -4.22 4.77 -4.89
N LYS A 105 -4.60 4.67 -6.17
CA LYS A 105 -6.00 4.66 -6.58
C LYS A 105 -6.77 3.50 -5.94
N ASN A 106 -6.26 2.28 -6.05
CA ASN A 106 -6.92 1.11 -5.47
C ASN A 106 -7.00 1.20 -3.93
N LEU A 107 -6.02 1.86 -3.29
CA LEU A 107 -6.01 2.11 -1.85
C LEU A 107 -7.08 3.13 -1.43
N LYS A 108 -7.22 4.25 -2.16
CA LYS A 108 -7.94 5.43 -1.67
C LYS A 108 -9.28 5.71 -2.35
N GLU A 109 -9.61 5.07 -3.49
CA GLU A 109 -10.84 5.38 -4.25
C GLU A 109 -12.16 5.07 -3.53
N GLY A 110 -12.10 4.19 -2.53
CA GLY A 110 -13.23 3.88 -1.64
C GLY A 110 -13.36 4.80 -0.45
N VAL A 111 -12.37 5.65 -0.16
CA VAL A 111 -12.34 6.50 1.04
C VAL A 111 -13.18 7.75 0.83
N PHE A 112 -14.30 7.86 1.53
CA PHE A 112 -15.26 8.95 1.32
C PHE A 112 -14.66 10.31 1.72
N GLU A 113 -13.95 10.37 2.85
CA GLU A 113 -13.38 11.62 3.38
C GLU A 113 -12.42 12.27 2.37
N ASP A 114 -11.52 11.49 1.77
CA ASP A 114 -10.59 11.95 0.75
C ASP A 114 -11.30 12.53 -0.47
N ARG A 115 -12.37 11.87 -0.91
CA ARG A 115 -13.20 12.36 -2.01
C ARG A 115 -13.92 13.64 -1.65
N ALA A 116 -14.50 13.73 -0.45
CA ALA A 116 -15.18 14.91 0.05
C ALA A 116 -14.23 16.12 0.18
N ASN A 117 -12.97 15.88 0.55
CA ASN A 117 -11.93 16.90 0.62
C ASN A 117 -11.34 17.29 -0.76
N GLY A 118 -11.77 16.61 -1.83
CA GLY A 118 -11.32 16.86 -3.19
C GLY A 118 -9.87 16.44 -3.44
N TYR A 119 -9.40 15.39 -2.76
CA TYR A 119 -8.07 14.86 -2.95
C TYR A 119 -7.91 14.23 -4.34
N ALA A 120 -6.70 14.31 -4.88
CA ALA A 120 -6.38 13.77 -6.19
C ALA A 120 -6.13 12.26 -6.08
N ILE A 121 -7.20 11.45 -6.09
CA ILE A 121 -7.07 10.01 -5.92
C ILE A 121 -6.48 9.36 -7.17
N GLY A 122 -5.33 8.73 -6.98
CA GLY A 122 -4.59 8.05 -8.05
C GLY A 122 -3.78 9.02 -8.90
N GLU A 123 -3.59 10.25 -8.44
CA GLU A 123 -2.85 11.29 -9.13
C GLU A 123 -1.97 12.04 -8.13
N TRP A 124 -0.94 12.72 -8.61
CA TRP A 124 -0.08 13.52 -7.76
C TRP A 124 -0.86 14.63 -7.06
N LYS A 125 -0.42 15.00 -5.86
CA LYS A 125 -1.04 16.05 -5.05
C LYS A 125 -1.12 17.36 -5.83
N LYS A 126 -2.25 18.04 -5.69
CA LYS A 126 -2.50 19.36 -6.32
C LYS A 126 -2.30 20.53 -5.35
N ARG A 127 -2.04 20.22 -4.08
CA ARG A 127 -1.85 21.19 -2.99
C ARG A 127 -0.61 20.76 -2.21
N ALA A 128 0.06 21.73 -1.59
CA ALA A 128 1.18 21.41 -0.71
C ALA A 128 0.70 20.61 0.51
N ASN A 129 1.52 19.67 0.97
CA ASN A 129 1.31 18.94 2.22
C ASN A 129 2.62 18.93 3.03
N ARG A 130 2.52 18.50 4.28
CA ARG A 130 3.65 18.42 5.21
C ARG A 130 3.50 17.17 6.06
N VAL A 131 4.63 16.62 6.49
CA VAL A 131 4.67 15.52 7.46
C VAL A 131 5.20 16.10 8.76
N SER A 132 4.31 16.33 9.72
CA SER A 132 4.62 17.09 10.93
C SER A 132 5.20 18.47 10.56
N ASP A 133 6.42 18.80 10.99
CA ASP A 133 7.13 20.05 10.67
C ASP A 133 7.97 19.99 9.38
N ILE A 134 7.99 18.85 8.68
CA ILE A 134 8.80 18.66 7.47
C ILE A 134 7.98 19.06 6.25
N GLN A 135 8.47 20.09 5.55
CA GLN A 135 7.95 20.46 4.24
C GLN A 135 8.41 19.44 3.19
N THR A 136 7.45 18.90 2.43
CA THR A 136 7.69 17.93 1.36
C THR A 136 7.77 18.65 0.01
N ALA A 137 7.96 17.90 -1.08
CA ALA A 137 8.01 18.49 -2.42
C ALA A 137 6.76 19.31 -2.75
N LEU A 138 6.91 20.42 -3.47
CA LEU A 138 5.75 21.18 -3.96
C LEU A 138 5.03 20.37 -5.07
N PRO A 139 3.70 20.56 -5.28
CA PRO A 139 2.94 19.87 -6.31
C PRO A 139 3.62 19.83 -7.69
N GLN A 140 4.15 20.97 -8.13
CA GLN A 140 4.81 21.12 -9.43
C GLN A 140 6.17 20.39 -9.52
N GLU A 141 6.78 20.03 -8.40
CA GLU A 141 8.07 19.32 -8.35
C GLU A 141 7.90 17.80 -8.30
N VAL A 142 6.72 17.31 -7.89
CA VAL A 142 6.46 15.87 -7.69
C VAL A 142 6.74 15.04 -8.94
N PRO A 143 6.23 15.39 -10.14
CA PRO A 143 6.45 14.56 -11.33
C PRO A 143 7.94 14.34 -11.62
N GLU A 144 8.72 15.41 -11.64
CA GLU A 144 10.15 15.36 -11.93
C GLU A 144 10.93 14.58 -10.85
N LYS A 145 10.63 14.81 -9.56
CA LYS A 145 11.30 14.11 -8.46
C LYS A 145 11.00 12.60 -8.45
N ILE A 146 9.77 12.20 -8.76
CA ILE A 146 9.41 10.78 -8.89
C ILE A 146 10.06 10.16 -10.12
N HIS A 147 10.08 10.87 -11.24
CA HIS A 147 10.75 10.41 -12.45
C HIS A 147 12.24 10.11 -12.20
N GLN A 148 12.96 11.04 -11.58
CA GLN A 148 14.38 10.87 -11.21
C GLN A 148 14.59 9.73 -10.20
N LEU A 149 13.67 9.58 -9.24
CA LEU A 149 13.74 8.48 -8.27
C LEU A 149 13.61 7.12 -8.96
N LEU A 150 12.68 6.99 -9.91
CA LEU A 150 12.47 5.77 -10.68
C LEU A 150 13.62 5.49 -11.65
N GLU A 151 14.14 6.51 -12.34
CA GLU A 151 15.29 6.37 -13.23
C GLU A 151 16.50 5.80 -12.47
N LYS A 152 16.79 6.36 -11.29
CA LYS A 152 17.87 5.87 -10.43
C LYS A 152 17.63 4.42 -9.97
N TYR A 153 16.39 4.08 -9.61
CA TYR A 153 16.04 2.72 -9.22
C TYR A 153 16.26 1.74 -10.38
N HIS A 154 15.83 2.07 -11.59
CA HIS A 154 16.02 1.24 -12.78
C HIS A 154 17.47 1.09 -13.23
N ASN A 155 18.28 2.13 -13.03
CA ASN A 155 19.71 2.12 -13.37
C ASN A 155 20.59 1.42 -12.34
N THR A 156 20.01 0.86 -11.27
CA THR A 156 20.76 0.13 -10.24
C THR A 156 20.89 -1.35 -10.65
N GLU A 157 22.11 -1.79 -10.98
CA GLU A 157 22.38 -3.14 -11.51
C GLU A 157 21.88 -4.28 -10.62
N LYS A 158 22.00 -4.12 -9.29
CA LYS A 158 21.55 -5.11 -8.31
C LYS A 158 20.90 -4.41 -7.12
N ILE A 159 19.60 -4.57 -7.01
CA ILE A 159 18.81 -4.03 -5.89
C ILE A 159 19.15 -4.79 -4.60
N THR A 160 19.58 -4.05 -3.58
CA THR A 160 19.76 -4.54 -2.21
C THR A 160 18.65 -4.04 -1.29
N LEU A 161 18.60 -4.57 -0.05
CA LEU A 161 17.67 -4.06 0.96
C LEU A 161 17.94 -2.57 1.29
N TYR A 162 19.21 -2.14 1.23
CA TYR A 162 19.56 -0.74 1.42
C TYR A 162 18.96 0.15 0.32
N ASP A 163 18.98 -0.30 -0.93
CA ASP A 163 18.40 0.46 -2.05
C ASP A 163 16.88 0.57 -1.93
N ILE A 164 16.21 -0.48 -1.45
CA ILE A 164 14.77 -0.46 -1.15
C ILE A 164 14.46 0.52 -0.03
N ALA A 165 15.20 0.46 1.09
CA ALA A 165 14.99 1.37 2.22
C ALA A 165 15.26 2.83 1.83
N LYS A 166 16.29 3.07 1.02
CA LYS A 166 16.61 4.39 0.48
C LYS A 166 15.52 4.88 -0.48
N PHE A 167 15.02 4.04 -1.37
CA PHE A 167 13.91 4.37 -2.25
C PHE A 167 12.69 4.81 -1.43
N TYR A 168 12.30 4.01 -0.43
CA TYR A 168 11.19 4.32 0.46
C TYR A 168 11.37 5.67 1.18
N ALA A 169 12.53 5.90 1.79
CA ALA A 169 12.82 7.17 2.47
C ALA A 169 12.79 8.39 1.51
N GLN A 170 13.27 8.23 0.27
CA GLN A 170 13.21 9.29 -0.73
C GLN A 170 11.77 9.52 -1.22
N PHE A 171 10.98 8.46 -1.39
CA PHE A 171 9.56 8.54 -1.76
C PHE A 171 8.76 9.28 -0.68
N GLU A 172 8.94 8.92 0.60
CA GLU A 172 8.30 9.59 1.73
C GLU A 172 8.68 11.06 1.85
N ASN A 173 9.93 11.43 1.53
CA ASN A 173 10.36 12.82 1.51
C ASN A 173 9.68 13.63 0.39
N ILE A 174 9.49 13.02 -0.79
CA ILE A 174 8.72 13.64 -1.88
C ILE A 174 7.25 13.78 -1.47
N HIS A 175 6.70 12.76 -0.82
CA HIS A 175 5.32 12.66 -0.34
C HIS A 175 4.31 13.02 -1.46
N PRO A 176 4.29 12.24 -2.56
CA PRO A 176 3.69 12.64 -3.84
C PRO A 176 2.17 12.74 -3.82
N PHE A 177 1.48 12.08 -2.89
CA PHE A 177 0.03 12.07 -2.77
C PHE A 177 -0.46 12.94 -1.63
N GLN A 178 -1.74 13.32 -1.66
CA GLN A 178 -2.32 14.18 -0.62
C GLN A 178 -2.52 13.44 0.72
N ASP A 179 -2.80 12.14 0.65
CA ASP A 179 -2.92 11.19 1.76
C ASP A 179 -2.50 9.79 1.22
N GLY A 180 -2.22 8.81 2.08
CA GLY A 180 -1.88 7.44 1.68
C GLY A 180 -0.51 7.30 1.00
N ASN A 181 0.51 8.00 1.51
CA ASN A 181 1.89 7.87 1.02
C ASN A 181 2.64 6.68 1.65
N GLY A 182 2.38 6.42 2.94
CA GLY A 182 3.09 5.43 3.77
C GLY A 182 2.96 3.97 3.34
#